data_AF-A0A962H446-F1
#
_entry.id   AF-A0A962H446-F1
#
_cell.length_a   1.000
_cell.length_b   1.000
_cell.length_c   1.000
_cell.angle_alpha   90.00
_cell.angle_beta   90.00
_cell.angle_gamma   90.00
#
_symmetry.space_group_name_H-M   'P 1'
#
loop_
_entity.id
_entity.type
_entity.pdbx_description
1 polymer ?
#
loop_
_entity_poly.entity_id
_entity_poly.type
_entity_poly.pdbx_seq_one_letter_code
_entity_poly.pdbx_strand_id
1 'polypeptide(L)'
;DEYYKGEGININYCVGVDSCEHHIVRTGIRGSNDLVWVGKAANYAAKLTTHNWDPYHSIITSRVYEMLNDASKYDGNGKNMWNREYSDAISEYVYKSSYHWGAT
;
A
#
# COMPACT_ATOMS: atom_id res chain seq x y z
N ASP A 1 2.59 30.69 4.54
CA ASP A 1 1.19 30.47 4.13
C ASP A 1 0.30 30.86 5.30
N GLU A 2 -0.72 31.69 5.10
CA GLU A 2 -1.59 32.18 6.18
C GLU A 2 -2.43 31.08 6.83
N TYR A 3 -2.62 29.94 6.13
CA TYR A 3 -3.43 28.82 6.57
C TYR A 3 -2.87 27.98 7.73
N TYR A 4 -1.55 28.02 7.99
CA TYR A 4 -0.89 27.13 8.97
C TYR A 4 -0.22 27.90 10.12
N LYS A 5 -0.63 29.14 10.40
CA LYS A 5 -0.04 29.92 11.49
C LYS A 5 -0.52 29.41 12.85
N GLY A 6 0.35 28.69 13.57
CA GLY A 6 0.25 28.47 15.01
C GLY A 6 -0.15 27.05 15.45
N GLU A 7 -0.66 26.23 14.54
CA GLU A 7 -0.93 24.81 14.78
C GLU A 7 0.01 23.98 13.91
N GLY A 8 0.71 23.01 14.51
CA GLY A 8 1.60 22.11 13.77
C GLY A 8 0.82 21.32 12.71
N ILE A 9 1.50 20.95 11.61
CA ILE A 9 0.88 20.14 10.55
C ILE A 9 1.01 18.67 10.92
N ASN A 10 -0.14 17.99 11.08
CA ASN A 10 -0.17 16.54 11.18
C ASN A 10 -0.28 15.94 9.78
N ILE A 11 0.80 15.32 9.29
CA ILE A 11 0.82 14.62 8.01
C ILE A 11 0.19 13.24 8.21
N ASN A 12 -0.84 12.95 7.41
CA ASN A 12 -1.38 11.60 7.27
C ASN A 12 -0.98 11.03 5.91
N TYR A 13 -0.80 9.71 5.83
CA TYR A 13 -0.43 9.01 4.62
C TYR A 13 -1.02 7.60 4.59
N CYS A 14 -1.09 7.03 3.40
CA CYS A 14 -1.48 5.64 3.18
C CYS A 14 -0.65 5.07 2.03
N VAL A 15 -0.17 3.85 2.21
CA VAL A 15 0.59 3.10 1.21
C VAL A 15 -0.21 1.86 0.82
N GLY A 16 -0.55 1.76 -0.46
CA GLY A 16 -1.15 0.58 -1.07
C GLY A 16 -0.09 -0.26 -1.77
N VAL A 17 -0.03 -1.56 -1.47
CA VAL A 17 0.89 -2.49 -2.16
C VAL A 17 0.09 -3.62 -2.78
N ASP A 18 0.41 -3.89 -4.03
CA ASP A 18 -0.23 -4.95 -4.77
C ASP A 18 0.73 -5.67 -5.73
N SER A 19 0.43 -6.94 -6.08
CA SER A 19 1.32 -7.78 -6.89
C SER A 19 0.59 -8.49 -8.02
N CYS A 20 1.01 -8.32 -9.27
CA CYS A 20 0.52 -9.13 -10.38
C CYS A 20 1.63 -9.35 -11.41
N GLU A 21 1.40 -10.25 -12.35
CA GLU A 21 2.19 -10.25 -13.57
C GLU A 21 1.96 -8.93 -14.33
N HIS A 22 3.05 -8.33 -14.82
CA HIS A 22 3.01 -7.06 -15.54
C HIS A 22 3.54 -7.25 -16.96
N HIS A 23 2.93 -6.54 -17.90
CA HIS A 23 3.57 -6.28 -19.18
C HIS A 23 4.39 -5.01 -19.08
N ILE A 24 5.66 -5.09 -19.49
CA ILE A 24 6.57 -3.95 -19.51
C ILE A 24 6.73 -3.52 -20.97
N VAL A 25 6.42 -2.26 -21.25
CA VAL A 25 6.48 -1.69 -22.59
C VAL A 25 7.38 -0.46 -22.58
N ARG A 26 8.26 -0.35 -23.58
CA ARG A 26 8.99 0.89 -23.85
C ARG A 26 8.07 1.82 -24.65
N THR A 27 7.64 2.91 -24.03
CA THR A 27 6.70 3.87 -24.61
C THR A 27 7.37 5.24 -24.79
N GLY A 28 6.94 6.03 -25.77
CA GLY A 28 7.49 7.35 -26.05
C GLY A 28 7.95 7.50 -27.50
N ILE A 29 8.69 8.58 -27.76
CA ILE A 29 9.19 8.91 -29.10
C ILE A 29 10.60 8.36 -29.32
N ARG A 30 11.04 8.29 -30.58
CA ARG A 30 12.42 7.88 -30.89
C ARG A 30 13.40 8.86 -30.24
N GLY A 31 14.31 8.34 -29.42
CA GLY A 31 15.30 9.13 -28.68
C GLY A 31 14.83 9.65 -27.33
N SER A 32 13.56 9.45 -26.95
CA SER A 32 13.03 9.78 -25.61
C SER A 32 11.89 8.82 -25.26
N ASN A 33 12.16 7.84 -24.41
CA ASN A 33 11.19 6.82 -24.02
C ASN A 33 11.36 6.39 -22.55
N ASP A 34 10.25 5.92 -21.99
CA ASP A 34 10.13 5.39 -20.64
C ASP A 34 9.64 3.94 -20.67
N LEU A 35 9.93 3.20 -19.61
CA LEU A 35 9.28 1.91 -19.36
C LEU A 35 7.96 2.15 -18.63
N VAL A 36 6.89 1.52 -19.13
CA VAL A 36 5.57 1.54 -18.51
C VAL A 36 5.18 0.12 -18.15
N TRP A 37 4.66 -0.03 -16.94
CA TRP A 37 4.12 -1.28 -16.42
C TRP A 37 2.60 -1.28 -16.58
N VAL A 38 2.07 -2.32 -17.23
CA VAL A 38 0.64 -2.51 -17.43
C VAL A 38 0.20 -3.76 -16.69
N GLY A 39 -0.73 -3.60 -15.77
CA GLY A 39 -1.27 -4.68 -14.94
C GLY A 39 -2.28 -4.16 -13.91
N LYS A 40 -3.04 -5.08 -13.29
CA LYS A 40 -4.06 -4.67 -12.29
C LYS A 40 -3.47 -4.08 -11.02
N ALA A 41 -2.24 -4.47 -10.66
CA ALA A 41 -1.63 -4.12 -9.39
C ALA A 41 -1.48 -2.61 -9.20
N ALA A 42 -1.01 -1.86 -10.21
CA ALA A 42 -0.88 -0.41 -10.11
C ALA A 42 -2.23 0.28 -9.83
N ASN A 43 -3.28 -0.14 -10.56
CA ASN A 43 -4.62 0.41 -10.39
C ASN A 43 -5.20 0.09 -9.00
N TYR A 44 -5.00 -1.14 -8.53
CA TYR A 44 -5.53 -1.58 -7.24
C TYR A 44 -4.76 -0.93 -6.09
N ALA A 45 -3.43 -0.91 -6.13
CA ALA A 45 -2.59 -0.20 -5.16
C ALA A 45 -3.00 1.27 -5.02
N ALA A 46 -3.22 1.98 -6.13
CA ALA A 46 -3.70 3.35 -6.11
C ALA A 46 -5.09 3.47 -5.45
N LYS A 47 -6.04 2.61 -5.81
CA LYS A 47 -7.38 2.60 -5.16
C LYS A 47 -7.33 2.31 -3.66
N LEU A 48 -6.38 1.50 -3.20
CA LEU A 48 -6.19 1.26 -1.78
C LEU A 48 -5.72 2.52 -1.05
N THR A 49 -4.96 3.42 -1.68
CA THR A 49 -4.53 4.68 -1.05
C THR A 49 -5.61 5.74 -0.93
N THR A 50 -6.70 5.67 -1.70
CA THR A 50 -7.78 6.67 -1.66
C THR A 50 -8.86 6.38 -0.63
N HIS A 51 -8.87 5.17 -0.07
CA HIS A 51 -9.82 4.79 0.97
C HIS A 51 -9.37 5.27 2.36
N ASN A 52 -10.34 5.68 3.19
CA ASN A 52 -10.06 6.08 4.56
C ASN A 52 -9.87 4.84 5.43
N TRP A 53 -8.62 4.39 5.55
CA TRP A 53 -8.25 3.22 6.34
C TRP A 53 -7.86 3.56 7.77
N ASP A 54 -8.16 4.75 8.29
CA ASP A 54 -7.78 5.14 9.65
C ASP A 54 -8.17 4.06 10.70
N PRO A 55 -7.27 3.69 11.62
CA PRO A 55 -5.92 4.23 11.88
C PRO A 55 -4.79 3.45 11.19
N TYR A 56 -5.03 2.85 10.02
CA TYR A 56 -4.07 2.03 9.27
C TYR A 56 -3.42 2.80 8.12
N HIS A 57 -2.11 2.64 7.95
CA HIS A 57 -1.32 3.38 6.95
C HIS A 57 -0.68 2.48 5.89
N SER A 58 -0.67 1.17 6.08
CA SER A 58 -0.15 0.19 5.10
C SER A 58 -1.24 -0.81 4.75
N ILE A 59 -1.61 -0.86 3.47
CA ILE A 59 -2.70 -1.69 2.95
C ILE A 59 -2.16 -2.57 1.84
N ILE A 60 -2.31 -3.87 1.98
CA ILE A 60 -1.83 -4.84 1.00
C ILE A 60 -2.97 -5.78 0.60
N THR A 61 -2.94 -6.29 -0.62
CA THR A 61 -3.91 -7.30 -1.04
C THR A 61 -3.60 -8.67 -0.42
N SER A 62 -4.60 -9.57 -0.40
CA SER A 62 -4.42 -10.94 0.13
C SER A 62 -3.25 -11.69 -0.53
N ARG A 63 -3.08 -11.50 -1.84
CA ARG A 63 -1.96 -12.06 -2.61
C ARG A 63 -0.59 -11.55 -2.21
N VAL A 64 -0.45 -10.26 -1.86
CA VAL A 64 0.81 -9.77 -1.26
C VAL A 64 1.00 -10.37 0.12
N TYR A 65 -0.05 -10.41 0.95
CA TYR A 65 0.02 -11.01 2.28
C TYR A 65 0.48 -12.47 2.22
N GLU A 66 -0.03 -13.27 1.29
CA GLU A 66 0.38 -14.67 1.08
C GLU A 66 1.87 -14.81 0.75
N MET A 67 2.44 -13.85 0.00
CA MET A 67 3.87 -13.81 -0.36
C MET A 67 4.78 -13.33 0.77
N LEU A 68 4.25 -12.73 1.84
CA LEU A 68 5.07 -12.27 2.96
C LEU A 68 5.67 -13.46 3.73
N ASN A 69 6.92 -13.30 4.15
CA ASN A 69 7.54 -14.19 5.13
C ASN A 69 6.94 -13.97 6.53
N ASP A 70 7.20 -14.90 7.45
CA ASP A 70 6.61 -14.86 8.79
C ASP A 70 7.03 -13.62 9.58
N ALA A 71 8.29 -13.18 9.46
CA ALA A 71 8.78 -11.96 10.11
C ALA A 71 8.08 -10.68 9.61
N SER A 72 7.44 -10.72 8.44
CA SER A 72 6.65 -9.60 7.91
C SER A 72 5.15 -9.73 8.24
N LYS A 73 4.70 -10.90 8.71
CA LYS A 73 3.32 -11.18 9.13
C LYS A 73 3.13 -11.06 10.63
N TYR A 74 4.09 -11.53 11.40
CA TYR A 74 4.00 -11.70 12.84
C TYR A 74 5.08 -10.92 13.58
N ASP A 75 4.74 -10.41 14.76
CA ASP A 75 5.72 -9.79 15.65
C ASP A 75 6.55 -10.81 16.44
N GLY A 76 7.46 -10.32 17.29
CA GLY A 76 8.32 -11.17 18.12
C GLY A 76 7.58 -12.08 19.12
N ASN A 77 6.29 -11.85 19.36
CA ASN A 77 5.43 -12.68 20.21
C ASN A 77 4.49 -13.59 19.39
N GLY A 78 4.63 -13.61 18.07
CA GLY A 78 3.76 -14.38 17.17
C GLY A 78 2.41 -13.72 16.90
N LYS A 79 2.20 -12.45 17.29
CA LYS A 79 0.96 -11.73 16.99
C LYS A 79 0.94 -11.33 15.53
N ASN A 80 -0.15 -11.63 14.83
CA ASN A 80 -0.37 -11.14 13.46
C ASN A 80 -0.48 -9.62 13.46
N MET A 81 0.39 -8.97 12.69
CA MET A 81 0.48 -7.51 12.59
C MET A 81 -0.57 -6.91 11.63
N TRP A 82 -1.33 -7.76 10.94
CA TRP A 82 -2.26 -7.37 9.88
C TRP A 82 -3.71 -7.71 10.23
N ASN A 83 -4.61 -6.79 9.93
CA ASN A 83 -6.05 -6.97 10.07
C ASN A 83 -6.67 -7.19 8.70
N ARG A 84 -7.49 -8.23 8.54
CA ARG A 84 -8.14 -8.55 7.27
C ARG A 84 -9.48 -7.82 7.15
N GLU A 85 -9.73 -7.18 6.02
CA GLU A 85 -10.99 -6.46 5.73
C GLU A 85 -11.37 -6.61 4.26
N TYR A 86 -12.65 -6.51 3.93
CA TYR A 86 -13.10 -6.49 2.54
C TYR A 86 -13.03 -5.06 1.98
N SER A 87 -12.47 -4.88 0.79
CA SER A 87 -12.38 -3.58 0.13
C SER A 87 -13.37 -3.51 -1.03
N ASP A 88 -14.37 -2.64 -0.92
CA ASP A 88 -15.32 -2.39 -2.01
C ASP A 88 -14.65 -1.77 -3.25
N ALA A 89 -13.61 -0.94 -3.05
CA ALA A 89 -12.87 -0.26 -4.11
C ALA A 89 -12.30 -1.21 -5.18
N ILE A 90 -11.87 -2.38 -4.73
CA ILE A 90 -11.25 -3.41 -5.57
C ILE A 90 -12.02 -4.74 -5.56
N SER A 91 -13.09 -4.85 -4.76
CA SER A 91 -13.90 -6.07 -4.61
C SER A 91 -13.07 -7.30 -4.21
N GLU A 92 -12.09 -7.11 -3.33
CA GLU A 92 -11.20 -8.16 -2.82
C GLU A 92 -10.97 -7.97 -1.31
N TYR A 93 -10.55 -9.03 -0.62
CA TYR A 93 -10.04 -8.91 0.75
C TYR A 93 -8.62 -8.35 0.76
N VAL A 94 -8.37 -7.44 1.69
CA VAL A 94 -7.10 -6.77 1.94
C VAL A 94 -6.65 -6.99 3.38
N TYR A 95 -5.39 -6.70 3.62
CA TYR A 95 -4.74 -6.72 4.92
C TYR A 95 -4.21 -5.32 5.23
N LYS A 96 -4.57 -4.78 6.38
CA LYS A 96 -4.22 -3.42 6.80
C LYS A 96 -3.43 -3.41 8.11
N SER A 97 -2.43 -2.55 8.19
CA SER A 97 -1.55 -2.44 9.34
C SER A 97 -1.12 -1.00 9.60
N SER A 98 -0.97 -0.68 10.88
CA SER A 98 -0.22 0.44 11.44
C SER A 98 0.74 -0.06 12.53
N TYR A 99 1.15 -1.32 12.41
CA TYR A 99 2.10 -1.90 13.34
C TYR A 99 3.46 -1.22 13.18
N HIS A 100 4.07 -0.84 14.30
CA HIS A 100 5.42 -0.33 14.36
C HIS A 100 6.24 -1.28 15.21
N TRP A 101 7.37 -1.74 14.67
CA TRP A 101 8.38 -2.39 15.50
C TRP A 101 8.85 -1.40 16.54
N GLY A 102 8.99 -1.84 17.80
CA GLY A 102 9.68 -1.05 18.79
C GLY A 102 11.08 -0.75 18.27
N ALA A 103 11.46 0.53 18.23
CA ALA A 103 12.84 0.89 17.95
C ALA A 103 13.70 0.30 19.08
N THR A 104 14.65 -0.55 18.72
CA THR A 104 15.70 -1.04 19.62
C THR A 104 16.74 0.02 19.88
#